data_AF-A0A350IEC7-F1
#
_entry.id   AF-A0A350IEC7-F1
#
_cell.length_a   1.000
_cell.length_b   1.000
_cell.length_c   1.000
_cell.angle_alpha   90.00
_cell.angle_beta   90.00
_cell.angle_gamma   90.00
#
_symmetry.space_group_name_H-M   'P 1'
#
loop_
_entity.id
_entity.type
_entity.pdbx_description
1 polymer ?
#
loop_
_entity_poly.entity_id
_entity_poly.type
_entity_poly.pdbx_seq_one_letter_code
_entity_poly.pdbx_strand_id
1 'polypeptide(L)' 'EINWTLLMIVTATLINIYVVKWKGVKAFGAVGAWALLAISLRHWELIPIIQWTALAGFAAIVLSIIKSLILKLKSV' A
#
# COMPACT_ATOMS: atom_id res chain seq x y z
N GLU A 1 18.63 -11.67 2.53
CA GLU A 1 18.19 -10.66 1.54
C GLU A 1 16.67 -10.52 1.49
N ILE A 2 15.90 -11.61 1.33
CA ILE A 2 14.42 -11.58 1.33
C ILE A 2 13.82 -10.88 2.57
N ASN A 3 14.34 -11.12 3.77
CA ASN A 3 13.86 -10.48 5.00
C ASN A 3 13.96 -8.94 4.95
N TRP A 4 15.03 -8.40 4.36
CA TRP A 4 15.20 -6.95 4.19
C TRP A 4 14.19 -6.40 3.18
N THR A 5 13.94 -7.12 2.10
CA THR A 5 12.90 -6.75 1.12
C THR A 5 11.51 -6.71 1.75
N LEU A 6 11.17 -7.72 2.56
CA LEU A 6 9.90 -7.77 3.27
C LEU A 6 9.77 -6.59 4.25
N LEU A 7 10.82 -6.29 5.00
CA LEU A 7 10.85 -5.16 5.92
C LEU A 7 10.59 -3.84 5.16
N MET A 8 11.26 -3.61 4.03
CA MET A 8 11.06 -2.41 3.21
C MET A 8 9.63 -2.30 2.65
N ILE A 9 9.03 -3.40 2.20
CA ILE A 9 7.64 -3.42 1.71
C ILE A 9 6.67 -3.06 2.84
N VAL A 10 6.85 -3.64 4.02
CA VAL A 10 6.01 -3.36 5.19
C VAL A 10 6.18 -1.90 5.62
N THR A 11 7.40 -1.40 5.73
CA THR A 11 7.67 0.00 6.08
C THR A 11 7.07 0.97 5.06
N ALA A 12 7.24 0.71 3.75
CA ALA A 12 6.66 1.53 2.69
C ALA A 12 5.12 1.55 2.75
N THR A 13 4.50 0.40 3.05
CA THR A 13 3.05 0.30 3.24
C THR A 13 2.58 1.17 4.41
N LEU A 14 3.25 1.07 5.56
CA LEU A 14 2.92 1.84 6.76
C LEU A 14 3.03 3.36 6.53
N ILE A 15 4.11 3.80 5.89
CA ILE A 15 4.33 5.23 5.56
C ILE A 15 3.20 5.73 4.65
N ASN A 16 2.84 4.98 3.61
CA ASN A 16 1.77 5.38 2.69
C ASN A 16 0.42 5.51 3.40
N ILE A 17 0.07 4.53 4.24
CA ILE A 17 -1.17 4.58 5.04
C ILE A 17 -1.17 5.78 5.99
N TYR A 18 -0.04 6.04 6.66
CA TYR A 18 0.11 7.18 7.57
C TYR A 18 -0.12 8.52 6.84
N VAL A 19 0.52 8.72 5.68
CA VAL A 19 0.38 9.95 4.88
C VAL A 19 -1.06 10.14 4.40
N VAL A 20 -1.73 9.08 3.93
CA VAL A 20 -3.13 9.14 3.51
C VAL A 20 -4.05 9.57 4.66
N LYS A 21 -3.83 9.04 5.87
CA LYS A 21 -4.67 9.34 7.04
C LYS A 21 -4.43 10.74 7.60
N TRP A 22 -3.17 11.14 7.77
CA TRP A 22 -2.82 12.37 8.49
C TRP A 22 -2.72 13.60 7.61
N LYS A 23 -2.16 13.47 6.40
CA LYS A 23 -1.98 14.60 5.48
C LYS A 23 -3.15 14.73 4.50
N GLY A 24 -4.00 13.71 4.40
CA GLY A 24 -5.16 13.71 3.48
C GLY A 24 -4.79 13.68 1.99
N VAL A 25 -3.50 13.47 1.65
CA VAL A 25 -3.01 13.47 0.27
C VAL A 25 -3.25 12.09 -0.36
N LYS A 26 -4.41 11.92 -0.98
CA LYS A 26 -4.84 10.63 -1.58
C LYS A 26 -3.98 10.23 -2.77
N ALA A 27 -3.50 11.20 -3.55
CA ALA A 27 -2.64 10.96 -4.70
C ALA A 27 -1.33 10.26 -4.31
N PHE A 28 -0.76 10.60 -3.15
CA PHE A 28 0.43 9.95 -2.62
C PHE A 28 0.19 8.45 -2.37
N GLY A 29 -0.90 8.13 -1.67
CA GLY A 29 -1.29 6.74 -1.45
C GLY A 29 -1.58 5.98 -2.73
N ALA A 30 -2.20 6.61 -3.74
CA ALA A 30 -2.48 5.97 -5.01
C ALA A 30 -1.19 5.58 -5.76
N VAL A 31 -0.18 6.46 -5.76
CA VAL A 31 1.15 6.16 -6.33
C VAL A 31 1.85 5.05 -5.55
N GLY A 32 1.79 5.08 -4.21
CA GLY A 32 2.35 4.02 -3.37
C GLY A 32 1.68 2.66 -3.58
N ALA A 33 0.35 2.65 -3.73
CA ALA A 33 -0.40 1.46 -4.09
C ALA A 33 0.05 0.92 -5.45
N TRP A 34 0.10 1.77 -6.48
CA TRP A 34 0.57 1.37 -7.80
C TRP A 34 1.98 0.76 -7.79
N ALA A 35 2.89 1.33 -7.00
CA ALA A 35 4.24 0.81 -6.85
C ALA A 35 4.26 -0.59 -6.21
N LEU A 36 3.48 -0.82 -5.14
CA LEU A 36 3.39 -2.15 -4.51
C LEU A 36 2.74 -3.19 -5.43
N LEU A 37 1.77 -2.78 -6.25
CA LEU A 37 1.19 -3.65 -7.27
C LEU A 37 2.23 -4.07 -8.31
N ALA A 38 3.04 -3.14 -8.80
CA ALA A 38 4.13 -3.43 -9.74
C ALA A 38 5.17 -4.41 -9.15
N ILE A 39 5.52 -4.25 -7.87
CA ILE A 39 6.41 -5.19 -7.17
C ILE A 39 5.80 -6.60 -7.11
N SER A 40 4.50 -6.69 -6.80
CA SER A 40 3.77 -7.97 -6.77
C SER A 40 3.78 -8.65 -8.14
N LEU A 41 3.42 -7.92 -9.20
CA LEU A 41 3.36 -8.45 -10.56
C LEU A 41 4.73 -8.89 -11.08
N ARG A 42 5.80 -8.18 -10.70
CA ARG A 42 7.17 -8.56 -11.06
C ARG A 42 7.61 -9.89 -10.44
N HIS A 43 7.12 -10.23 -9.25
CA HIS A 43 7.52 -11.44 -8.53
C HIS A 43 6.48 -12.57 -8.63
N TRP A 44 5.51 -12.42 -9.54
CA TRP A 44 4.47 -13.41 -9.78
C TRP A 44 5.10 -14.75 -10.18
N GLU A 45 4.74 -15.83 -9.48
CA GLU A 45 5.31 -17.20 -9.63
C GLU A 45 6.81 -17.35 -9.32
N LEU A 46 7.56 -16.26 -9.10
CA LEU A 46 9.01 -16.31 -8.83
C LEU A 46 9.31 -16.38 -7.35
N ILE A 47 8.78 -15.43 -6.57
CA ILE A 47 9.02 -15.33 -5.13
C ILE A 47 7.68 -15.05 -4.43
N PRO A 48 6.90 -16.11 -4.13
CA PRO A 48 5.53 -15.97 -3.64
C PRO A 48 5.41 -15.11 -2.38
N ILE A 49 6.39 -15.20 -1.47
CA ILE A 49 6.36 -14.40 -0.24
C ILE A 49 6.45 -12.89 -0.52
N ILE A 50 7.22 -12.45 -1.51
CA ILE A 50 7.32 -11.03 -1.89
C ILE A 50 6.05 -10.60 -2.63
N GLN A 51 5.55 -11.45 -3.54
CA GLN A 51 4.31 -11.23 -4.27
C GLN A 51 3.14 -10.96 -3.30
N TRP A 52 2.86 -11.91 -2.40
CA TRP A 52 1.74 -11.82 -1.47
C TRP A 52 1.88 -10.67 -0.48
N THR A 53 3.09 -10.39 -0.01
CA THR A 53 3.33 -9.28 0.93
C THR A 53 3.11 -7.92 0.25
N ALA A 54 3.60 -7.74 -0.99
CA ALA A 54 3.39 -6.52 -1.76
C ALA A 54 1.91 -6.33 -2.14
N LEU A 55 1.22 -7.41 -2.52
CA LEU A 55 -0.21 -7.38 -2.83
C LEU A 55 -1.06 -7.02 -1.60
N ALA A 56 -0.73 -7.58 -0.43
CA ALA A 56 -1.38 -7.22 0.83
C ALA A 56 -1.16 -5.74 1.17
N GLY A 57 0.04 -5.22 0.96
CA GLY A 57 0.34 -3.79 1.14
C GLY A 57 -0.44 -2.88 0.19
N PHE A 58 -0.54 -3.26 -1.09
CA PHE A 58 -1.38 -2.58 -2.08
C PHE A 58 -2.84 -2.50 -1.60
N ALA A 59 -3.42 -3.64 -1.23
CA ALA A 59 -4.80 -3.72 -0.75
C ALA A 59 -5.03 -2.86 0.50
N ALA A 60 -4.08 -2.87 1.44
CA ALA A 60 -4.15 -2.07 2.67
C ALA A 60 -4.15 -0.56 2.40
N ILE A 61 -3.32 -0.07 1.46
CA ILE A 61 -3.30 1.34 1.08
C ILE A 61 -4.62 1.74 0.40
N VAL A 62 -5.09 0.93 -0.56
CA VAL A 62 -6.37 1.19 -1.26
C VAL A 62 -7.53 1.26 -0.27
N LEU A 63 -7.60 0.31 0.67
CA LEU A 63 -8.62 0.31 1.71
C LEU A 63 -8.53 1.57 2.60
N SER A 64 -7.32 2.04 2.91
CA SER A 64 -7.12 3.28 3.66
C SER A 64 -7.63 4.51 2.89
N ILE A 65 -7.44 4.56 1.57
CA ILE A 65 -7.96 5.64 0.71
C ILE A 65 -9.50 5.60 0.68
N ILE A 66 -10.09 4.41 0.48
CA ILE A 66 -11.55 4.23 0.47
C ILE A 66 -12.16 4.65 1.82
N LYS A 67 -11.57 4.22 2.95
CA LYS A 67 -12.01 4.63 4.28
C LYS A 67 -11.96 6.15 4.46
N SER A 68 -10.89 6.80 4.01
CA SER A 68 -10.75 8.25 4.05
C SER A 68 -11.82 8.97 3.21
N LEU A 69 -12.19 8.41 2.05
CA LEU A 69 -13.28 8.92 1.20
C LEU A 69 -14.65 8.82 1.88
N ILE A 70 -14.98 7.66 2.47
CA ILE A 70 -16.25 7.42 3.15
C ILE A 70 -16.42 8.36 4.36
N LEU A 71 -15.36 8.53 5.16
CA LEU A 71 -15.40 9.44 6.32
C LEU A 71 -15.65 10.89 5.89
N LYS A 72 -15.09 11.32 4.76
CA LYS A 72 -15.33 12.67 4.23
C LYS A 72 -16.79 12.86 3.79
N LEU A 73 -17.41 11.85 3.18
CA LEU A 73 -18.82 11.88 2.77
C LEU A 73 -19.79 11.95 3.96
N LYS A 74 -19.49 11.27 5.06
CA LYS A 74 -20.34 11.29 6.27
C LYS A 74 -20.27 12.62 7.05
N SER A 75 -19.26 13.44 6.78
CA SER A 75 -19.03 14.73 7.45
C SER A 75 -19.71 15.92 6.76
N VAL A 76 -20.32 15.71 5.58
CA VAL A 76 -21.05 16.72 4.80
C VAL A 76 -22.54 16.46 4.98
#